data_AF-A0A7Y3ID08-F1
#
_entry.id   AF-A0A7Y3ID08-F1
#
_cell.length_a   1.000
_cell.length_b   1.000
_cell.length_c   1.000
_cell.angle_alpha   90.00
_cell.angle_beta   90.00
_cell.angle_gamma   90.00
#
_symmetry.space_group_name_H-M   'P 1'
#
loop_
_entity.id
_entity.type
_entity.pdbx_description
1 polymer ?
#
loop_
_entity_poly.entity_id
_entity_poly.type
_entity_poly.pdbx_seq_one_letter_code
_entity_poly.pdbx_strand_id
1 'polypeptide(L)'
;MSDDTRDATRNDPRSDTDGTADPTGIGRRDLLKALASVPVLGVFFAGWYQKKLTDDAKREAIMAELGLEGRAPAVIPNAVSRPPGDRVRVGIVGFGGEGESLGRCLGFAHPDWIEMEAENHRNNPANKSLEVFMGQEDLNVSIAAVCDLFDVRAERAVMAAANANGPGGA
;
A
#
# COMPACT_ATOMS: atom_id res chain seq x y z
N MET A 1 63.53 19.72 47.35
CA MET A 1 63.57 20.31 48.70
C MET A 1 62.30 21.14 48.83
N SER A 2 61.31 20.61 49.56
CA SER A 2 60.11 21.30 50.08
C SER A 2 59.13 21.82 49.01
N ASP A 3 57.82 21.97 49.19
CA ASP A 3 56.83 21.82 50.26
C ASP A 3 55.48 22.00 49.49
N ASP A 4 54.42 21.22 49.69
CA ASP A 4 53.33 21.45 50.66
C ASP A 4 51.98 21.73 49.94
N THR A 5 50.90 21.35 50.64
CA THR A 5 49.54 21.93 50.65
C THR A 5 48.54 21.83 49.47
N ARG A 6 47.51 20.97 49.70
CA ARG A 6 46.04 21.22 49.78
C ARG A 6 45.16 21.59 48.56
N ASP A 7 43.94 21.03 48.66
CA ASP A 7 42.61 21.54 48.22
C ASP A 7 42.29 21.48 46.71
N ALA A 8 41.06 21.24 46.22
CA ALA A 8 39.76 20.93 46.81
C ALA A 8 38.87 20.36 45.68
N THR A 9 37.86 19.60 46.09
CA THR A 9 36.59 19.30 45.40
C THR A 9 36.26 19.99 44.07
N ARG A 10 35.95 19.17 43.05
CA ARG A 10 34.83 19.44 42.13
C ARG A 10 34.19 18.13 41.65
N ASN A 11 32.97 17.90 42.12
CA ASN A 11 32.02 16.97 41.52
C ASN A 11 31.43 17.61 40.26
N ASP A 12 31.25 16.83 39.20
CA ASP A 12 30.14 16.95 38.25
C ASP A 12 29.86 15.53 37.68
N PRO A 13 28.59 15.15 37.45
CA PRO A 13 28.14 13.77 37.40
C PRO A 13 28.36 13.18 36.02
N ARG A 14 28.89 11.96 35.98
CA ARG A 14 28.76 11.13 34.79
C ARG A 14 27.32 10.65 34.68
N SER A 15 26.67 11.15 33.64
CA SER A 15 25.53 10.52 32.99
C SER A 15 25.98 9.16 32.44
N ASP A 16 25.84 8.12 33.24
CA ASP A 16 26.05 6.76 32.75
C ASP A 16 24.68 6.10 32.53
N THR A 17 24.12 6.40 31.35
CA THR A 17 23.36 5.41 30.60
C THR A 17 24.26 4.18 30.41
N ASP A 18 23.91 3.07 31.05
CA ASP A 18 24.57 1.79 30.80
C ASP A 18 23.55 0.67 30.64
N GLY A 19 23.81 -0.18 29.65
CA GLY A 19 23.34 -1.55 29.62
C GLY A 19 22.58 -1.99 28.37
N THR A 20 23.18 -1.88 27.19
CA THR A 20 22.92 -2.87 26.13
C THR A 20 23.49 -4.21 26.57
N ALA A 21 22.72 -5.26 26.32
CA ALA A 21 22.84 -6.62 26.83
C ALA A 21 24.18 -7.33 26.58
N ASP A 22 24.54 -8.22 27.53
CA ASP A 22 25.46 -9.35 27.30
C ASP A 22 24.70 -10.68 27.58
N PRO A 23 24.91 -11.74 26.79
CA PRO A 23 24.06 -12.93 26.75
C PRO A 23 24.65 -14.03 27.62
N THR A 24 24.09 -14.26 28.82
CA THR A 24 24.00 -15.56 29.53
C THR A 24 23.75 -15.30 31.01
N GLY A 25 22.49 -15.39 31.43
CA GLY A 25 22.09 -15.33 32.82
C GLY A 25 21.07 -14.24 33.06
N ILE A 26 19.78 -14.60 32.94
CA ILE A 26 18.67 -13.73 33.33
C ILE A 26 18.86 -13.38 34.81
N GLY A 27 19.28 -12.14 35.08
CA GLY A 27 19.50 -11.66 36.44
C GLY A 27 18.17 -11.50 37.17
N ARG A 28 18.16 -11.70 38.50
CA ARG A 28 16.98 -11.46 39.35
C ARG A 28 16.40 -10.05 39.16
N ARG A 29 17.26 -9.06 38.90
CA ARG A 29 16.88 -7.67 38.62
C ARG A 29 16.14 -7.52 37.28
N ASP A 30 16.53 -8.27 36.25
CA ASP A 30 15.88 -8.21 34.95
C ASP A 30 14.54 -8.94 34.97
N LEU A 31 14.43 -10.02 35.75
CA LEU A 31 13.14 -10.65 36.05
C LEU A 31 12.20 -9.69 36.79
N LEU A 32 12.70 -8.90 37.74
CA LEU A 32 11.90 -7.90 38.44
C LEU A 32 11.46 -6.74 37.52
N LYS A 33 12.34 -6.27 36.62
CA LYS A 33 11.98 -5.27 35.59
C LYS A 33 10.92 -5.80 34.64
N ALA A 34 11.03 -7.06 34.22
CA ALA A 34 10.04 -7.72 33.37
C ALA A 34 8.70 -7.89 34.10
N LEU A 35 8.72 -8.32 35.37
CA LEU A 35 7.49 -8.50 36.15
C LEU A 35 6.78 -7.15 36.42
N ALA A 36 7.53 -6.06 36.56
CA ALA A 36 6.98 -4.72 36.73
C ALA A 36 6.21 -4.22 35.50
N SER A 37 6.52 -4.70 34.28
CA SER A 37 5.81 -4.32 33.06
C SER A 37 4.61 -5.22 32.73
N VAL A 38 4.48 -6.39 33.37
CA VAL A 38 3.37 -7.34 33.16
C VAL A 38 1.99 -6.72 33.35
N PRO A 39 1.71 -5.91 34.40
CA PRO A 39 0.38 -5.33 34.58
C PRO A 39 -0.03 -4.39 33.44
N VAL A 40 0.92 -3.58 32.95
CA VAL A 40 0.67 -2.62 31.86
C VAL A 40 0.39 -3.35 30.56
N LEU A 41 1.20 -4.35 30.22
CA LEU A 41 0.97 -5.20 29.06
C LEU A 41 -0.34 -5.98 29.18
N GLY A 42 -0.69 -6.46 30.36
CA GLY A 42 -1.96 -7.16 30.61
C GLY A 42 -3.18 -6.29 30.29
N VAL A 43 -3.20 -5.04 30.77
CA VAL A 43 -4.29 -4.09 30.45
C VAL A 43 -4.33 -3.79 28.96
N PHE A 44 -3.17 -3.60 28.32
CA PHE A 44 -3.09 -3.37 26.89
C PHE A 44 -3.65 -4.56 26.07
N PHE A 45 -3.22 -5.78 26.37
CA PHE A 45 -3.70 -6.98 25.67
C PHE A 45 -5.19 -7.25 25.92
N ALA A 46 -5.70 -6.98 27.13
CA ALA A 46 -7.13 -7.07 27.42
C ALA A 46 -7.94 -6.08 26.58
N GLY A 47 -7.50 -4.81 26.51
CA GLY A 47 -8.14 -3.79 25.69
C GLY A 47 -8.08 -4.10 24.18
N TRP A 48 -6.92 -4.56 23.70
CA TRP A 48 -6.75 -5.00 22.32
C TRP A 48 -7.68 -6.18 21.99
N TYR A 49 -7.80 -7.16 22.89
CA TYR A 49 -8.65 -8.32 22.68
C TYR A 49 -10.14 -7.94 22.67
N GLN A 50 -10.59 -7.10 23.61
CA GLN A 50 -11.96 -6.57 23.58
C GLN A 50 -12.25 -5.78 22.31
N LYS A 51 -11.30 -4.92 21.88
CA LYS A 51 -11.44 -4.16 20.64
C LYS A 51 -11.55 -5.08 19.42
N LYS A 52 -10.69 -6.10 19.34
CA LYS A 52 -10.73 -7.10 18.26
C LYS A 52 -12.10 -7.78 18.19
N LEU A 53 -12.63 -8.26 19.31
CA LEU A 53 -13.96 -8.88 19.36
C LEU A 53 -15.07 -7.93 18.90
N THR A 54 -15.03 -6.65 19.31
CA THR A 54 -16.05 -5.67 18.88
C THR A 54 -15.94 -5.30 17.41
N ASP A 55 -14.72 -5.21 16.88
CA ASP A 55 -14.50 -4.87 15.46
C ASP A 55 -14.87 -6.05 14.57
N ASP A 56 -14.58 -7.30 14.99
CA ASP A 56 -15.00 -8.52 14.29
C ASP A 56 -16.54 -8.65 14.27
N ALA A 57 -17.21 -8.39 15.39
CA ALA A 57 -18.68 -8.42 15.47
C ALA A 57 -19.34 -7.35 14.58
N LYS A 58 -18.78 -6.13 14.54
CA LYS A 58 -19.26 -5.06 13.63
C LYS A 58 -19.06 -5.45 12.18
N ARG A 59 -17.90 -6.00 11.85
CA ARG A 59 -17.60 -6.46 10.49
C ARG A 59 -18.58 -7.54 10.07
N GLU A 60 -18.85 -8.52 10.93
CA GLU A 60 -19.83 -9.58 10.65
C GLU A 60 -21.25 -9.02 10.45
N ALA A 61 -21.69 -8.09 11.31
CA ALA A 61 -22.99 -7.44 11.15
C ALA A 61 -23.10 -6.66 9.83
N ILE A 62 -22.07 -5.90 9.46
CA ILE A 62 -22.01 -5.17 8.18
C ILE A 62 -22.02 -6.15 7.00
N MET A 63 -21.26 -7.23 7.07
CA MET A 63 -21.21 -8.25 6.01
C MET A 63 -22.57 -8.96 5.85
N ALA A 64 -23.25 -9.24 6.96
CA ALA A 64 -24.60 -9.83 6.98
C ALA A 64 -25.65 -8.87 6.41
N GLU A 65 -25.58 -7.57 6.73
CA GLU A 65 -26.49 -6.55 6.20
C GLU A 65 -26.27 -6.31 4.70
N LEU A 66 -25.02 -6.32 4.25
CA LEU A 66 -24.66 -6.18 2.84
C LEU A 66 -24.91 -7.45 2.01
N GLY A 67 -25.33 -8.56 2.64
CA GLY A 67 -25.52 -9.85 1.98
C GLY A 67 -24.23 -10.41 1.36
N LEU A 68 -23.08 -9.91 1.80
CA LEU A 68 -21.78 -10.35 1.35
C LEU A 68 -21.42 -11.59 2.15
N GLU A 69 -21.65 -12.77 1.58
CA GLU A 69 -20.97 -13.97 2.04
C GLU A 69 -19.47 -13.64 2.01
N GLY A 70 -18.72 -13.85 3.10
CA GLY A 70 -17.30 -13.51 3.25
C GLY A 70 -16.34 -14.24 2.30
N ARG A 71 -16.85 -14.69 1.16
CA ARG A 71 -16.16 -15.26 0.02
C ARG A 71 -15.64 -14.12 -0.84
N ALA A 72 -14.35 -14.16 -1.14
CA ALA A 72 -13.80 -13.32 -2.21
C ALA A 72 -14.66 -13.52 -3.47
N PRO A 73 -14.94 -12.46 -4.27
CA PRO A 73 -15.69 -12.58 -5.51
C PRO A 73 -15.13 -13.76 -6.29
N ALA A 74 -16.01 -14.65 -6.74
CA ALA A 74 -15.58 -15.75 -7.59
C ALA A 74 -14.90 -15.11 -8.81
N VAL A 75 -13.58 -15.27 -8.91
CA VAL A 75 -12.87 -14.95 -10.15
C VAL A 75 -13.46 -15.91 -11.16
N ILE A 76 -14.28 -15.40 -12.07
CA ILE A 76 -14.81 -16.16 -13.18
C ILE A 76 -13.68 -16.18 -14.20
N PRO A 77 -12.90 -17.27 -14.34
CA PRO A 77 -12.00 -17.39 -15.47
C PRO A 77 -12.88 -17.30 -16.72
N ASN A 78 -12.64 -16.31 -17.58
CA ASN A 78 -13.48 -15.92 -18.71
C ASN A 78 -14.74 -15.09 -18.38
N ALA A 79 -14.64 -14.10 -17.50
CA ALA A 79 -15.70 -13.10 -17.29
C ALA A 79 -16.04 -12.33 -18.58
N VAL A 80 -15.08 -12.20 -19.50
CA VAL A 80 -15.31 -11.66 -20.84
C VAL A 80 -15.97 -12.74 -21.70
N SER A 81 -17.22 -12.48 -22.11
CA SER A 81 -18.00 -13.39 -22.95
C SER A 81 -17.23 -13.73 -24.24
N ARG A 82 -17.13 -15.01 -24.57
CA ARG A 82 -16.58 -15.50 -25.85
C ARG A 82 -17.67 -16.24 -26.62
N PRO A 83 -18.09 -15.78 -27.81
CA PRO A 83 -17.56 -14.62 -28.54
C PRO A 83 -17.92 -13.28 -27.88
N PRO A 84 -17.07 -12.25 -27.99
CA PRO A 84 -17.38 -10.91 -27.51
C PRO A 84 -18.67 -10.40 -28.17
N GLY A 85 -19.58 -9.85 -27.37
CA GLY A 85 -20.73 -9.10 -27.89
C GLY A 85 -20.32 -7.72 -28.39
N ASP A 86 -21.29 -6.82 -28.56
CA ASP A 86 -21.01 -5.43 -28.94
C ASP A 86 -20.07 -4.74 -27.94
N ARG A 87 -19.15 -3.91 -28.46
CA ARG A 87 -18.20 -3.16 -27.61
C ARG A 87 -18.93 -2.22 -26.66
N VAL A 88 -18.52 -2.22 -25.40
CA VAL A 88 -19.00 -1.26 -24.41
C VAL A 88 -18.28 0.07 -24.63
N ARG A 89 -19.06 1.12 -24.88
CA ARG A 89 -18.55 2.50 -25.04
C ARG A 89 -18.59 3.22 -23.70
N VAL A 90 -17.43 3.58 -23.18
CA VAL A 90 -17.26 4.21 -21.88
C VAL A 90 -16.92 5.69 -22.07
N GLY A 91 -17.60 6.55 -21.33
CA GLY A 91 -17.22 7.96 -21.18
C GLY A 91 -16.48 8.18 -19.87
N ILE A 92 -15.39 8.94 -19.90
CA ILE A 92 -14.60 9.27 -18.71
C ILE A 92 -14.88 10.71 -18.29
N VAL A 93 -15.18 10.92 -17.00
CA VAL A 93 -15.31 12.26 -16.41
C VAL A 93 -14.21 12.45 -15.37
N GLY A 94 -13.24 13.30 -15.70
CA GLY A 94 -12.04 13.55 -14.92
C GLY A 94 -10.92 12.54 -15.22
N PHE A 95 -9.83 13.02 -15.82
CA PHE A 95 -8.63 12.23 -16.12
C PHE A 95 -7.42 12.73 -15.31
N GLY A 96 -7.60 12.75 -13.98
CA GLY A 96 -6.54 12.98 -13.00
C GLY A 96 -5.80 11.68 -12.63
N GLY A 97 -5.14 11.64 -11.48
CA GLY A 97 -4.38 10.46 -11.04
C GLY A 97 -5.20 9.17 -10.99
N GLU A 98 -6.40 9.24 -10.41
CA GLU A 98 -7.33 8.10 -10.39
C GLU A 98 -7.90 7.77 -11.78
N GLY A 99 -8.21 8.78 -12.58
CA GLY A 99 -8.70 8.58 -13.95
C GLY A 99 -7.68 7.87 -14.84
N GLU A 100 -6.39 8.22 -14.70
CA GLU A 100 -5.28 7.55 -15.39
C GLU A 100 -5.01 6.16 -14.82
N SER A 101 -5.20 5.94 -13.52
CA SER A 101 -5.14 4.61 -12.91
C SER A 101 -6.24 3.68 -13.44
N LEU A 102 -7.49 4.14 -13.44
CA LEU A 102 -8.63 3.40 -13.97
C LEU A 102 -8.53 3.19 -15.49
N GLY A 103 -8.06 4.19 -16.24
CA GLY A 103 -7.77 4.06 -17.66
C GLY A 103 -6.80 2.90 -17.94
N ARG A 104 -5.74 2.78 -17.14
CA ARG A 104 -4.79 1.65 -17.22
C ARG A 104 -5.42 0.32 -16.86
N CYS A 105 -6.38 0.28 -15.93
CA CYS A 105 -7.14 -0.94 -15.64
C CYS A 105 -8.11 -1.33 -16.76
N LEU A 106 -8.55 -0.35 -17.57
CA LEU A 106 -9.34 -0.58 -18.79
C LEU A 106 -8.48 -0.95 -20.01
N GLY A 107 -7.16 -1.00 -19.85
CA GLY A 107 -6.22 -1.29 -20.94
C GLY A 107 -5.77 -0.09 -21.76
N PHE A 108 -6.08 1.14 -21.35
CA PHE A 108 -5.68 2.38 -22.01
C PHE A 108 -4.64 3.14 -21.17
N ALA A 109 -3.41 3.24 -21.66
CA ALA A 109 -2.34 3.97 -20.99
C ALA A 109 -1.79 5.09 -21.86
N HIS A 110 -1.41 6.19 -21.22
CA HIS A 110 -0.70 7.26 -21.91
C HIS A 110 0.69 6.78 -22.39
N PRO A 111 1.15 7.14 -23.60
CA PRO A 111 2.45 6.74 -24.12
C PRO A 111 3.62 7.01 -23.16
N ASP A 112 3.67 8.20 -22.53
CA ASP A 112 4.71 8.53 -21.54
C ASP A 112 4.77 7.53 -20.38
N TRP A 113 3.62 7.03 -19.92
CA TRP A 113 3.59 6.07 -18.81
C TRP A 113 4.19 4.73 -19.25
N ILE A 114 3.90 4.29 -20.49
CA ILE A 114 4.47 3.07 -21.06
C ILE A 114 5.99 3.19 -21.19
N GLU A 115 6.48 4.31 -21.73
CA GLU A 115 7.92 4.56 -21.88
C GLU A 115 8.62 4.63 -20.53
N MET A 116 8.03 5.32 -19.55
CA MET A 116 8.53 5.39 -18.18
C MET A 116 8.60 4.02 -17.52
N GLU A 117 7.55 3.19 -17.63
CA GLU A 117 7.57 1.85 -17.03
C GLU A 117 8.49 0.88 -17.77
N ALA A 118 8.67 1.06 -19.08
CA ALA A 118 9.68 0.33 -19.83
C ALA A 118 11.10 0.67 -19.32
N GLU A 119 11.38 1.94 -19.09
CA GLU A 119 12.64 2.39 -18.49
C GLU A 119 12.82 1.89 -17.05
N ASN A 120 11.76 1.94 -16.24
CA ASN A 120 11.79 1.43 -14.88
C ASN A 120 12.06 -0.07 -14.85
N HIS A 121 11.52 -0.84 -15.80
CA HIS A 121 11.81 -2.27 -15.95
C HIS A 121 13.27 -2.52 -16.37
N ARG A 122 13.82 -1.69 -17.27
CA ARG A 122 15.24 -1.76 -17.67
C ARG A 122 16.17 -1.51 -16.48
N ASN A 123 15.86 -0.52 -15.66
CA ASN A 123 16.66 -0.14 -14.49
C ASN A 123 16.46 -1.11 -13.31
N ASN A 124 15.27 -1.68 -13.17
CA ASN A 124 14.93 -2.64 -12.16
C ASN A 124 14.06 -3.76 -12.73
N PRO A 125 14.65 -4.92 -13.09
CA PRO A 125 13.90 -6.06 -13.65
C PRO A 125 12.81 -6.63 -12.73
N ALA A 126 12.84 -6.28 -11.43
CA ALA A 126 11.78 -6.64 -10.48
C ALA A 126 10.53 -5.76 -10.61
N ASN A 127 10.59 -4.60 -11.28
CA ASN A 127 9.39 -3.83 -11.60
C ASN A 127 8.60 -4.54 -12.71
N LYS A 128 7.40 -5.02 -12.38
CA LYS A 128 6.54 -5.78 -13.29
C LYS A 128 5.32 -5.00 -13.78
N SER A 129 5.26 -3.70 -13.53
CA SER A 129 4.08 -2.87 -13.82
C SER A 129 3.70 -2.89 -15.31
N LEU A 130 4.68 -2.76 -16.20
CA LEU A 130 4.44 -2.82 -17.64
C LEU A 130 4.02 -4.23 -18.09
N GLU A 131 4.65 -5.28 -17.56
CA GLU A 131 4.31 -6.68 -17.86
C GLU A 131 2.87 -7.00 -17.43
N VAL A 132 2.48 -6.57 -16.23
CA VAL A 132 1.11 -6.71 -15.71
C VAL A 132 0.12 -5.95 -16.57
N PHE A 133 0.45 -4.73 -17.00
CA PHE A 133 -0.40 -3.96 -17.89
C PHE A 133 -0.57 -4.66 -19.24
N MET A 134 0.51 -5.08 -19.89
CA MET A 134 0.44 -5.77 -21.19
C MET A 134 -0.25 -7.14 -21.11
N GLY A 135 -0.25 -7.78 -19.94
CA GLY A 135 -0.91 -9.06 -19.70
C GLY A 135 -2.40 -8.99 -19.36
N GLN A 136 -3.01 -7.79 -19.34
CA GLN A 136 -4.45 -7.66 -19.09
C GLN A 136 -5.26 -8.29 -20.23
N GLU A 137 -6.42 -8.87 -19.89
CA GLU A 137 -7.39 -9.34 -20.88
C GLU A 137 -8.09 -8.14 -21.52
N ASP A 138 -8.41 -8.23 -22.82
CA ASP A 138 -9.28 -7.26 -23.47
C ASP A 138 -10.70 -7.37 -22.91
N LEU A 139 -11.15 -6.29 -22.26
CA LEU A 139 -12.48 -6.20 -21.64
C LEU A 139 -13.61 -5.91 -22.64
N ASN A 140 -13.33 -5.83 -23.94
CA ASN A 140 -14.28 -5.47 -24.99
C ASN A 140 -14.88 -4.06 -24.78
N VAL A 141 -14.03 -3.11 -24.36
CA VAL A 141 -14.39 -1.73 -24.05
C VAL A 141 -13.74 -0.75 -25.03
N SER A 142 -14.31 0.44 -25.17
CA SER A 142 -13.73 1.55 -25.93
C SER A 142 -14.02 2.87 -25.23
N ILE A 143 -13.05 3.78 -25.22
CA ILE A 143 -13.26 5.13 -24.69
C ILE A 143 -13.92 5.96 -25.79
N ALA A 144 -15.16 6.39 -25.55
CA ALA A 144 -15.97 7.12 -26.53
C ALA A 144 -15.97 8.63 -26.31
N ALA A 145 -15.77 9.09 -25.07
CA ALA A 145 -15.74 10.51 -24.73
C ALA A 145 -14.93 10.76 -23.46
N VAL A 146 -14.37 11.95 -23.35
CA VAL A 146 -13.68 12.43 -22.15
C VAL A 146 -14.19 13.83 -21.81
N CYS A 147 -14.49 14.06 -20.53
CA CYS A 147 -14.81 15.36 -19.98
C CYS A 147 -13.86 15.66 -18.82
N ASP A 148 -13.09 16.73 -18.90
CA ASP A 148 -12.28 17.26 -17.78
C ASP A 148 -12.38 18.79 -17.78
N LEU A 149 -12.12 19.41 -16.63
CA LEU A 149 -12.06 20.87 -16.50
C LEU A 149 -10.79 21.42 -17.17
N PHE A 150 -9.73 20.63 -17.22
CA PHE A 150 -8.44 21.03 -17.75
C PHE A 150 -8.18 20.35 -19.09
N ASP A 151 -7.98 21.15 -20.15
CA ASP A 151 -7.74 20.65 -21.51
C ASP A 151 -6.54 19.70 -21.57
N VAL A 152 -5.45 20.01 -20.87
CA VAL A 152 -4.26 19.15 -20.80
C VAL A 152 -4.56 17.73 -20.29
N ARG A 153 -5.56 17.57 -19.41
CA ARG A 153 -5.98 16.25 -18.90
C ARG A 153 -6.92 15.55 -19.86
N ALA A 154 -7.84 16.29 -20.47
CA ALA A 154 -8.71 15.76 -21.51
C ALA A 154 -7.89 15.25 -22.70
N GLU A 155 -6.90 16.02 -23.15
CA GLU A 155 -5.96 15.64 -24.21
C GLU A 155 -5.15 14.40 -23.83
N ARG A 156 -4.62 14.34 -22.60
CA ARG A 156 -3.91 13.17 -22.09
C ARG A 156 -4.78 11.91 -22.14
N ALA A 157 -6.06 12.03 -21.80
CA ALA A 157 -6.99 10.91 -21.88
C ALA A 157 -7.24 10.46 -23.33
N VAL A 158 -7.40 11.42 -24.25
CA VAL A 158 -7.55 11.15 -25.69
C VAL A 158 -6.30 10.45 -26.23
N MET A 159 -5.11 10.88 -25.83
CA MET A 159 -3.85 10.23 -26.21
C MET A 159 -3.74 8.82 -25.63
N ALA A 160 -4.17 8.60 -24.38
CA ALA A 160 -4.21 7.27 -23.78
C ALA A 160 -5.21 6.34 -24.51
N ALA A 161 -6.37 6.87 -24.89
CA ALA A 161 -7.40 6.14 -25.64
C ALA A 161 -6.98 5.80 -27.07
N ALA A 162 -6.25 6.71 -27.73
CA ALA A 162 -5.75 6.53 -29.10
C ALA A 162 -4.48 5.67 -29.17
N ASN A 163 -3.88 5.33 -28.04
CA ASN A 163 -2.63 4.58 -28.00
C ASN A 163 -2.87 3.10 -28.35
N ALA A 164 -2.32 2.67 -29.47
CA ALA A 164 -2.43 1.28 -29.94
C ALA A 164 -1.54 0.30 -29.14
N ASN A 165 -0.60 0.80 -28.34
CA ASN A 165 0.39 -0.04 -27.63
C ASN A 165 -0.14 -0.55 -26.28
N GLY A 166 -1.42 -0.92 -26.19
CA GLY A 166 -2.05 -1.38 -24.96
C GLY A 166 -2.84 -2.69 -25.14
N PRO A 167 -3.14 -3.40 -24.05
CA PRO A 167 -3.90 -4.66 -24.08
C PRO A 167 -5.35 -4.46 -24.56
N GLY A 168 -5.94 -3.27 -24.36
CA GLY A 168 -7.28 -2.91 -24.85
C GLY A 168 -7.29 -2.35 -26.28
N GLY A 169 -6.15 -2.40 -26.98
CA GLY A 169 -5.90 -1.74 -28.26
C GLY A 169 -6.03 -2.65 -29.48
N ALA A 170 -7.25 -3.09 -29.78
CA ALA A 170 -7.75 -3.42 -31.12
C ALA A 170 -9.26 -3.61 -31.01
#